data_AF-A0A447UKM7-F1
#
_entry.id   AF-A0A447UKM7-F1
#
_cell.length_a   1.000
_cell.length_b   1.000
_cell.length_c   1.000
_cell.angle_alpha   90.00
_cell.angle_beta   90.00
_cell.angle_gamma   90.00
#
_symmetry.space_group_name_H-M   'P 1'
#
loop_
_entity.id
_entity.type
_entity.pdbx_description
1 polymer ?
#
loop_
_entity_poly.entity_id
_entity_poly.type
_entity_poly.pdbx_seq_one_letter_code
_entity_poly.pdbx_strand_id
1 'polypeptide(L)'
;MIFRKKRFFQIVSKWIRLPDVKIDTWELYNRPFYLVAILATLLVVSSLLWAVYLSRKVRQRKRSQRLLEAERNKAQQANEEKREFLSHMSHEIRTPVSAIMGFLELLQLSPARFSPEDKASVDQAAQASRSLLKLIGEILDLEKIESGLLDTVPQWVNVDALIKEKNDAV
;
A
#
# COMPACT_ATOMS: atom_id res chain seq x y z
N MET A 1 -4.90 62.82 -91.00
CA MET A 1 -4.74 61.62 -90.14
C MET A 1 -4.41 61.96 -88.66
N ILE A 2 -4.83 63.11 -88.11
CA ILE A 2 -4.41 63.59 -86.77
C ILE A 2 -5.59 63.69 -85.77
N PHE A 3 -6.84 63.71 -86.24
CA PHE A 3 -8.03 63.91 -85.38
C PHE A 3 -8.47 62.68 -84.56
N ARG A 4 -8.19 61.43 -85.02
CA ARG A 4 -8.60 60.21 -84.28
C ARG A 4 -7.78 59.94 -83.02
N LYS A 5 -6.52 60.37 -82.94
CA LYS A 5 -5.65 60.15 -81.76
C LYS A 5 -6.16 60.88 -80.50
N LYS A 6 -6.69 62.10 -80.66
CA LYS A 6 -7.21 62.89 -79.51
C LYS A 6 -8.41 62.24 -78.83
N ARG A 7 -9.35 61.67 -79.60
CA ARG A 7 -10.52 60.96 -79.03
C ARG A 7 -10.12 59.68 -78.31
N PHE A 8 -9.15 58.93 -78.86
CA PHE A 8 -8.66 57.71 -78.23
C PHE A 8 -8.02 57.99 -76.87
N PHE A 9 -7.22 59.06 -76.77
CA PHE A 9 -6.58 59.46 -75.52
C PHE A 9 -7.59 59.93 -74.44
N GLN A 10 -8.70 60.56 -74.85
CA GLN A 10 -9.78 60.94 -73.92
C GLN A 10 -10.59 59.75 -73.40
N ILE A 11 -10.74 58.69 -74.19
CA ILE A 11 -11.43 57.49 -73.75
C ILE A 11 -10.53 56.75 -72.76
N VAL A 12 -9.24 56.57 -73.08
CA VAL A 12 -8.28 55.85 -72.23
C VAL A 12 -8.06 56.55 -70.88
N SER A 13 -8.06 57.89 -70.82
CA SER A 13 -7.88 58.62 -69.55
C SER A 13 -9.08 58.53 -68.61
N LYS A 14 -10.28 58.19 -69.09
CA LYS A 14 -11.45 57.93 -68.24
C LYS A 14 -11.39 56.57 -67.53
N TRP A 15 -10.77 55.56 -68.14
CA TRP A 15 -10.68 54.20 -67.59
C TRP A 15 -9.43 53.94 -66.74
N ILE A 16 -8.47 54.88 -66.72
CA ILE A 16 -7.22 54.80 -65.94
C ILE A 16 -7.35 55.36 -64.51
N ARG A 17 -8.48 56.00 -64.18
CA ARG A 17 -8.78 56.33 -62.78
C ARG A 17 -9.38 55.11 -62.11
N LEU A 18 -8.52 54.24 -61.58
CA LEU A 18 -8.97 53.33 -60.53
C LEU A 18 -9.59 54.21 -59.42
N PRO A 19 -10.82 53.93 -58.96
CA PRO A 19 -11.34 54.62 -57.80
C PRO A 19 -10.33 54.41 -56.66
N ASP A 20 -9.91 55.50 -56.03
CA ASP A 20 -9.03 55.49 -54.85
C ASP A 20 -9.85 54.95 -53.66
N VAL A 21 -10.29 53.70 -53.76
CA VAL A 21 -10.95 52.98 -52.69
C VAL A 21 -9.82 52.59 -51.73
N LYS A 22 -9.51 53.50 -50.82
CA LYS A 22 -8.81 53.14 -49.58
C LYS A 22 -9.74 52.21 -48.83
N ILE A 23 -9.66 50.90 -49.12
CA ILE A 23 -10.34 49.91 -48.31
C ILE A 23 -9.58 49.91 -46.98
N ASP A 24 -10.05 50.71 -46.02
CA ASP A 24 -9.63 50.63 -44.62
C ASP A 24 -10.16 49.32 -44.04
N THR A 25 -9.60 48.19 -44.49
CA THR A 25 -9.94 46.83 -44.03
C THR A 25 -9.68 46.66 -42.53
N TRP A 26 -8.90 47.57 -41.94
CA TRP A 26 -8.56 47.58 -40.53
C TRP A 26 -9.73 47.97 -39.62
N GLU A 27 -10.54 48.97 -40.00
CA GLU A 27 -11.67 49.39 -39.16
C GLU A 27 -12.76 48.31 -39.06
N LEU A 28 -12.92 47.49 -40.11
CA LEU A 28 -13.92 46.43 -40.15
C LEU A 28 -13.47 45.14 -39.43
N TYR A 29 -12.17 44.85 -39.40
CA TYR A 29 -11.62 43.57 -38.89
C TYR A 29 -10.88 43.66 -37.54
N ASN A 30 -10.61 44.86 -37.03
CA ASN A 30 -9.88 45.02 -35.76
C ASN A 30 -10.63 44.38 -34.56
N ARG A 31 -11.95 44.54 -34.45
CA ARG A 31 -12.79 44.01 -33.36
C ARG A 31 -12.74 42.48 -33.26
N PRO A 32 -13.01 41.68 -34.33
CA PRO A 32 -12.92 40.23 -34.24
C PRO A 32 -11.50 39.72 -34.00
N PHE A 33 -10.47 40.41 -34.50
CA PHE A 33 -9.08 40.03 -34.27
C PHE A 33 -8.70 40.05 -32.78
N TYR A 34 -9.03 41.12 -32.06
CA TYR A 34 -8.76 41.20 -30.61
C TYR A 34 -9.57 40.19 -29.80
N LEU A 35 -10.80 39.86 -30.20
CA LEU A 35 -11.60 38.83 -29.54
C LEU A 35 -10.94 37.45 -29.64
N VAL A 36 -10.45 37.08 -30.83
CA VAL A 36 -9.75 35.79 -31.04
C VAL A 36 -8.44 35.76 -30.26
N ALA A 37 -7.67 36.86 -30.24
CA ALA A 37 -6.44 36.95 -29.47
C ALA A 37 -6.69 36.82 -27.95
N ILE A 38 -7.72 37.48 -27.43
CA ILE A 38 -8.13 37.36 -26.02
C ILE A 38 -8.59 35.92 -25.72
N LEU A 39 -9.37 35.30 -26.59
CA LEU A 39 -9.79 33.90 -26.42
C LEU A 39 -8.60 32.94 -26.42
N ALA A 40 -7.66 33.11 -27.35
CA ALA A 40 -6.46 32.29 -27.44
C ALA A 40 -5.58 32.45 -26.19
N THR A 41 -5.36 33.67 -25.73
CA THR A 41 -4.61 33.93 -24.49
C THR A 41 -5.30 33.36 -23.26
N LEU A 42 -6.61 33.49 -23.12
CA LEU A 42 -7.38 32.87 -22.04
C LEU A 42 -7.28 31.34 -22.06
N LEU A 43 -7.33 30.73 -23.24
CA LEU A 43 -7.15 29.28 -23.40
C LEU A 43 -5.75 28.82 -22.97
N VAL A 44 -4.70 29.54 -23.39
CA VAL A 44 -3.32 29.25 -22.99
C VAL A 44 -3.14 29.40 -21.48
N VAL A 45 -3.67 30.48 -20.89
CA VAL A 45 -3.61 30.71 -19.44
C VAL A 45 -4.37 29.64 -18.68
N SER A 46 -5.59 29.30 -19.12
CA SER A 46 -6.39 28.23 -18.50
C SER A 46 -5.67 26.87 -18.57
N SER A 47 -5.09 26.53 -19.72
CA SER A 47 -4.30 25.31 -19.90
C SER A 47 -3.08 25.27 -18.97
N LEU A 48 -2.34 26.38 -18.85
CA LEU A 48 -1.20 26.49 -17.95
C LEU A 48 -1.62 26.36 -16.48
N LEU A 49 -2.70 27.03 -16.07
CA LEU A 49 -3.24 26.91 -14.71
C LEU A 49 -3.66 25.48 -14.40
N TRP A 50 -4.32 24.80 -15.34
CA TRP A 50 -4.70 23.41 -15.21
C TRP A 50 -3.50 22.48 -15.08
N ALA A 51 -2.48 22.64 -15.93
CA ALA A 51 -1.25 21.86 -15.87
C ALA A 51 -0.52 22.01 -14.52
N VAL A 52 -0.43 23.24 -14.00
CA VAL A 52 0.16 23.52 -12.67
C VAL A 52 -0.69 22.89 -11.56
N TYR A 53 -2.01 23.05 -11.60
CA TYR A 53 -2.94 22.46 -10.62
C TYR A 53 -2.80 20.93 -10.58
N LEU A 54 -2.86 20.27 -11.74
CA LEU A 54 -2.77 18.82 -11.85
C LEU A 54 -1.41 18.31 -11.35
N SER A 55 -0.32 18.99 -11.74
CA SER A 55 1.03 18.65 -11.29
C SER A 55 1.17 18.76 -9.77
N ARG A 56 0.56 19.77 -9.14
CA ARG A 56 0.52 19.89 -7.67
C ARG A 56 -0.27 18.74 -7.03
N LYS A 57 -1.45 18.42 -7.56
CA LYS A 57 -2.32 17.35 -7.05
C LYS A 57 -1.65 15.98 -7.14
N VAL A 58 -0.97 15.68 -8.26
CA VAL A 58 -0.21 14.43 -8.44
C VAL A 58 0.98 14.38 -7.48
N ARG A 59 1.73 15.47 -7.31
CA ARG A 59 2.86 15.52 -6.37
C ARG A 59 2.42 15.26 -4.93
N GLN A 60 1.30 15.84 -4.51
CA GLN A 60 0.77 15.63 -3.16
C GLN A 60 0.35 14.17 -2.94
N ARG A 61 -0.36 13.57 -3.90
CA ARG A 61 -0.73 12.15 -3.84
C ARG A 61 0.49 11.24 -3.77
N LYS A 62 1.48 11.45 -4.64
CA LYS A 62 2.72 10.67 -4.63
C LYS A 62 3.50 10.80 -3.32
N ARG A 63 3.54 11.98 -2.71
CA ARG A 63 4.17 12.17 -1.40
C ARG A 63 3.45 11.38 -0.31
N SER A 64 2.12 11.46 -0.27
CA SER A 64 1.33 10.70 0.71
C SER A 64 1.48 9.18 0.50
N GLN A 65 1.47 8.71 -0.75
CA GLN A 65 1.72 7.30 -1.06
C GLN A 65 3.10 6.83 -0.60
N ARG A 66 4.16 7.61 -0.87
CA ARG A 66 5.52 7.27 -0.42
C ARG A 66 5.65 7.22 1.10
N LEU A 67 4.98 8.14 1.81
CA LEU A 67 4.96 8.13 3.27
C LEU A 67 4.23 6.88 3.80
N LEU A 68 3.07 6.56 3.22
CA LEU A 68 2.32 5.36 3.57
C LEU A 68 3.10 4.08 3.28
N GLU A 69 3.77 4.00 2.13
CA GLU A 69 4.63 2.87 1.78
C GLU A 69 5.82 2.74 2.73
N ALA A 70 6.47 3.86 3.10
CA ALA A 70 7.58 3.85 4.04
C ALA A 70 7.13 3.36 5.43
N GLU A 71 6.02 3.86 5.95
CA GLU A 71 5.47 3.42 7.24
C GLU A 71 4.99 1.97 7.19
N ARG A 72 4.36 1.55 6.09
CA ARG A 72 3.99 0.15 5.87
C ARG A 72 5.22 -0.76 5.89
N ASN A 73 6.28 -0.39 5.19
CA ASN A 73 7.51 -1.18 5.12
C ASN A 73 8.18 -1.29 6.50
N LYS A 74 8.21 -0.20 7.28
CA LYS A 74 8.71 -0.24 8.67
C LYS A 74 7.88 -1.18 9.54
N ALA A 75 6.56 -1.10 9.46
CA ALA A 75 5.66 -1.98 10.22
C ALA A 75 5.85 -3.45 9.81
N GLN A 76 6.02 -3.71 8.51
CA GLN A 76 6.24 -5.06 8.00
C GLN A 76 7.60 -5.63 8.45
N GLN A 77 8.65 -4.80 8.44
CA GLN A 77 9.96 -5.20 8.95
C GLN A 77 9.92 -5.52 10.45
N ALA A 78 9.28 -4.67 11.25
CA ALA A 78 9.14 -4.90 12.69
C ALA A 78 8.36 -6.19 12.99
N ASN A 79 7.33 -6.51 12.20
CA ASN A 79 6.60 -7.77 12.33
C ASN A 79 7.45 -8.99 11.96
N GLU A 80 8.27 -8.90 10.92
CA GLU A 80 9.16 -10.00 10.54
C GLU A 80 10.20 -10.27 11.64
N GLU A 81 10.83 -9.21 12.17
CA GLU A 81 11.78 -9.30 13.27
C GLU A 81 11.14 -9.88 14.54
N LYS A 82 9.91 -9.47 14.87
CA LYS A 82 9.14 -10.03 15.99
C LYS A 82 8.91 -11.54 15.80
N ARG A 83 8.53 -11.97 14.58
CA ARG A 83 8.27 -13.38 14.26
C ARG A 83 9.52 -14.23 14.36
N GLU A 84 10.63 -13.77 13.77
CA GLU A 84 11.92 -14.47 13.82
C GLU A 84 12.37 -14.62 15.27
N PHE A 85 12.30 -13.55 16.04
CA PHE A 85 12.63 -13.56 17.47
C PHE A 85 11.78 -14.57 18.25
N LEU A 86 10.45 -14.53 18.13
CA LEU A 86 9.57 -15.44 18.87
C LEU A 86 9.77 -16.91 18.49
N SER A 87 9.98 -17.19 17.20
CA SER A 87 10.26 -18.54 16.72
C SER A 87 11.59 -19.07 17.27
N HIS A 88 12.66 -18.26 17.19
CA HIS A 88 13.97 -18.64 17.72
C HIS A 88 13.93 -18.84 19.24
N MET A 89 13.41 -17.87 19.97
CA MET A 89 13.29 -17.95 21.43
C MET A 89 12.46 -19.15 21.87
N SER A 90 11.38 -19.50 21.16
CA SER A 90 10.61 -20.69 21.51
C SER A 90 11.44 -21.97 21.38
N HIS A 91 12.28 -22.11 20.36
CA HIS A 91 13.13 -23.29 20.21
C HIS A 91 14.20 -23.34 21.31
N GLU A 92 14.80 -22.21 21.64
CA GLU A 92 15.80 -22.10 22.69
C GLU A 92 15.23 -22.31 24.09
N ILE A 93 13.98 -21.89 24.35
CA ILE A 93 13.31 -22.10 25.64
C ILE A 93 12.76 -23.52 25.77
N ARG A 94 12.24 -24.12 24.68
CA ARG A 94 11.67 -25.48 24.72
C ARG A 94 12.70 -26.50 25.22
N THR A 95 13.95 -26.40 24.78
CA THR A 95 15.01 -27.34 25.13
C THR A 95 15.28 -27.42 26.66
N PRO A 96 15.63 -26.33 27.35
CA PRO A 96 15.86 -26.34 28.79
C PRO A 96 14.59 -26.65 29.59
N VAL A 97 13.42 -26.15 29.17
CA VAL A 97 12.15 -26.45 29.87
C VAL A 97 11.78 -27.93 29.74
N SER A 98 12.02 -28.55 28.58
CA SER A 98 11.80 -29.99 28.40
C SER A 98 12.77 -30.81 29.24
N ALA A 99 14.02 -30.36 29.39
CA ALA A 99 14.99 -31.02 30.29
C ALA A 99 14.55 -30.93 31.77
N ILE A 100 14.11 -29.75 32.22
CA ILE A 100 13.55 -29.55 33.57
C ILE A 100 12.36 -30.47 33.79
N MET A 101 11.42 -30.52 32.83
CA MET A 101 10.26 -31.40 32.90
C MET A 101 10.67 -32.88 32.99
N GLY A 102 11.65 -33.32 32.20
CA GLY A 102 12.17 -34.69 32.27
C GLY A 102 12.80 -35.02 33.64
N PHE A 103 13.54 -34.09 34.24
CA PHE A 103 14.05 -34.27 35.60
C PHE A 103 12.94 -34.37 36.64
N LEU A 104 11.90 -33.53 36.53
CA LEU A 104 10.75 -33.56 37.43
C LEU A 104 9.98 -34.89 37.29
N GLU A 105 9.82 -35.41 36.07
CA GLU A 105 9.20 -36.72 35.83
C GLU A 105 10.03 -37.87 36.42
N LEU A 106 11.36 -37.82 36.33
CA LEU A 106 12.23 -38.79 37.00
C LEU A 106 12.11 -38.75 38.53
N LEU A 107 11.95 -37.55 39.11
CA LEU A 107 11.71 -37.38 40.55
C LEU A 107 10.35 -37.96 40.96
N GLN A 108 9.32 -37.78 40.14
CA GLN A 108 7.99 -38.37 40.34
C GLN A 108 8.01 -39.90 40.30
N LEU A 109 8.89 -40.50 39.49
CA LEU A 109 9.07 -41.95 39.40
C LEU A 109 9.83 -42.56 40.61
N SER A 110 10.49 -41.75 41.43
CA SER A 110 11.22 -42.18 42.64
C SER A 110 10.64 -41.63 43.96
N PRO A 111 9.33 -41.81 44.24
CA PRO A 111 8.64 -41.12 45.32
C PRO A 111 9.02 -41.62 46.72
N ALA A 112 9.74 -42.74 46.84
CA ALA A 112 10.10 -43.33 48.13
C ALA A 112 11.17 -42.52 48.90
N ARG A 113 11.83 -41.55 48.25
CA ARG A 113 12.90 -40.72 48.86
C ARG A 113 12.43 -39.32 49.31
N PHE A 114 11.16 -38.97 49.10
CA PHE A 114 10.64 -37.62 49.31
C PHE A 114 9.59 -37.56 50.41
N SER A 115 9.59 -36.46 51.17
CA SER A 115 8.49 -36.14 52.08
C SER A 115 7.21 -35.85 51.28
N PRO A 116 6.01 -35.90 51.90
CA PRO A 116 4.76 -35.51 51.23
C PRO A 116 4.79 -34.07 50.67
N GLU A 117 5.48 -33.15 51.36
CA GLU A 117 5.63 -31.75 50.97
C GLU A 117 6.54 -31.59 49.74
N ASP A 118 7.63 -32.35 49.69
CA ASP A 118 8.55 -32.37 48.53
C ASP A 118 7.84 -32.92 47.28
N LYS A 119 7.00 -33.94 47.44
CA LYS A 119 6.19 -34.50 46.34
C LYS A 119 5.23 -33.46 45.76
N ALA A 120 4.49 -32.78 46.63
CA ALA A 120 3.58 -31.71 46.21
C ALA A 120 4.33 -30.60 45.46
N SER A 121 5.54 -30.25 45.93
CA SER A 121 6.40 -29.25 45.28
C SER A 121 6.87 -29.69 43.90
N VAL A 122 7.32 -30.95 43.75
CA VAL A 122 7.74 -31.54 42.47
C VAL A 122 6.57 -31.61 41.48
N ASP A 123 5.40 -32.04 41.94
CA ASP A 123 4.18 -32.11 41.11
C ASP A 123 3.77 -30.73 40.62
N GLN A 124 3.80 -29.73 41.50
CA GLN A 124 3.48 -28.35 41.15
C GLN A 124 4.49 -27.75 40.17
N ALA A 125 5.78 -28.03 40.35
CA ALA A 125 6.82 -27.63 39.40
C ALA A 125 6.60 -28.29 38.03
N ALA A 126 6.26 -29.58 37.98
CA ALA A 126 6.01 -30.29 36.73
C ALA A 126 4.79 -29.72 35.99
N GLN A 127 3.72 -29.42 36.72
CA GLN A 127 2.53 -28.79 36.15
C GLN A 127 2.81 -27.37 35.63
N ALA A 128 3.63 -26.59 36.33
CA ALA A 128 4.08 -25.28 35.87
C ALA A 128 4.90 -25.38 34.58
N SER A 129 5.85 -26.34 34.48
CA SER A 129 6.64 -26.56 33.25
C SER A 129 5.77 -26.95 32.06
N ARG A 130 4.79 -27.85 32.26
CA ARG A 130 3.81 -28.22 31.23
C ARG A 130 2.98 -27.01 30.76
N SER A 131 2.53 -26.20 31.71
CA SER A 131 1.72 -25.01 31.43
C SER A 131 2.53 -23.96 30.65
N LEU A 132 3.80 -23.77 30.99
CA LEU A 132 4.70 -22.87 30.28
C LEU A 132 4.94 -23.31 28.82
N LEU A 133 5.20 -24.61 28.59
CA LEU A 133 5.36 -25.14 27.22
C LEU A 133 4.10 -24.95 26.39
N LYS A 134 2.91 -25.14 26.99
CA LYS A 134 1.63 -24.90 26.32
C LYS A 134 1.46 -23.43 25.93
N LEU A 135 1.71 -22.51 26.86
CA LEU A 135 1.61 -21.07 26.61
C LEU A 135 2.57 -20.60 25.50
N ILE A 136 3.81 -21.09 25.51
CA ILE A 136 4.77 -20.78 24.44
C ILE A 136 4.26 -21.28 23.08
N GLY A 137 3.69 -22.49 23.04
CA GLY A 137 3.07 -23.03 21.82
C GLY A 137 1.91 -22.19 21.32
N GLU A 138 1.00 -21.78 22.21
CA GLU A 138 -0.16 -20.94 21.90
C GLU A 138 0.26 -19.56 21.34
N ILE A 139 1.28 -18.93 21.92
CA ILE A 139 1.83 -17.66 21.41
C ILE A 139 2.39 -17.86 19.99
N LEU A 140 3.12 -18.94 19.74
CA LEU A 140 3.67 -19.24 18.43
C LEU A 140 2.59 -19.48 17.37
N ASP A 141 1.55 -20.22 17.73
CA ASP A 141 0.44 -20.50 16.82
C ASP A 141 -0.36 -19.23 16.51
N LEU A 142 -0.52 -18.32 17.49
CA LEU A 142 -1.09 -16.99 17.25
C LEU A 142 -0.26 -16.20 16.22
N GLU A 143 1.07 -16.17 16.32
CA GLU A 143 1.93 -15.48 15.33
C GLU A 143 1.81 -16.10 13.93
N LYS A 144 1.65 -17.42 13.81
CA LYS A 144 1.41 -18.08 12.50
C LYS A 144 0.06 -17.69 11.91
N ILE A 145 -0.97 -17.52 12.74
CA ILE A 145 -2.30 -17.07 12.32
C ILE A 145 -2.23 -15.61 11.84
N GLU A 146 -1.61 -14.72 12.62
CA GLU A 146 -1.48 -13.30 12.28
C GLU A 146 -0.68 -13.08 10.98
N SER A 147 0.27 -13.97 10.68
CA SER A 147 1.05 -13.94 9.44
C SER A 147 0.40 -14.67 8.25
N GLY A 148 -0.73 -15.34 8.46
CA GLY A 148 -1.42 -16.11 7.41
C GLY A 148 -0.68 -17.38 6.96
N LEU A 149 0.27 -17.87 7.74
CA LEU A 149 1.10 -19.04 7.45
C LEU A 149 0.58 -20.34 8.10
N LEU A 150 -0.62 -20.29 8.69
CA LEU A 150 -1.24 -21.48 9.26
C LEU A 150 -1.73 -22.40 8.13
N ASP A 151 -0.90 -23.37 7.76
CA ASP A 151 -1.26 -24.39 6.78
C ASP A 151 -2.13 -25.46 7.47
N THR A 152 -3.39 -25.57 7.06
CA THR A 152 -4.32 -26.57 7.61
C THR A 152 -4.51 -27.67 6.59
N VAL A 153 -4.30 -28.92 7.01
CA VAL A 153 -4.54 -30.09 6.17
C VAL A 153 -5.87 -30.71 6.59
N PRO A 154 -6.95 -30.53 5.80
CA PRO A 154 -8.23 -31.15 6.10
C PRO A 154 -8.11 -32.67 5.96
N GLN A 155 -8.46 -33.38 7.01
CA GLN A 155 -8.46 -34.84 7.05
C GLN A 155 -9.77 -35.37 7.63
N TRP A 156 -10.19 -36.55 7.17
CA TRP A 156 -11.35 -37.24 7.74
C TRP A 156 -11.01 -37.72 9.16
N VAL A 157 -11.75 -37.23 10.15
CA VAL A 157 -11.58 -37.59 11.56
C VAL A 157 -12.83 -38.31 12.05
N ASN A 158 -12.63 -39.44 12.74
CA ASN A 158 -13.71 -40.09 13.46
C ASN A 158 -13.98 -39.33 14.77
N VAL A 159 -15.15 -38.69 14.85
CA VAL A 159 -15.53 -37.84 15.99
C VAL A 159 -15.69 -38.65 17.28
N ASP A 160 -16.20 -39.88 17.22
CA ASP A 160 -16.37 -40.75 18.39
C ASP A 160 -15.03 -41.18 19.00
N ALA A 161 -14.03 -41.42 18.14
CA ALA A 161 -12.66 -41.71 18.57
C ALA A 161 -12.00 -40.48 19.23
N LEU A 162 -12.20 -39.30 18.65
CA LEU A 162 -11.63 -38.04 19.15
C LEU A 162 -12.19 -37.65 20.53
N ILE A 163 -13.49 -37.88 20.76
CA ILE A 163 -14.13 -37.58 22.04
C ILE A 163 -13.65 -38.55 23.13
N LYS A 164 -13.44 -39.82 22.82
CA LYS A 164 -12.90 -40.81 23.77
C LYS A 164 -11.47 -40.49 24.20
N GLU A 165 -10.60 -40.19 23.24
CA GLU A 165 -9.18 -39.86 23.49
C GLU A 165 -9.03 -38.70 24.50
N LYS A 166 -9.90 -37.69 24.43
CA LYS A 166 -9.84 -36.54 25.33
C LYS A 166 -10.42 -36.82 26.73
N ASN A 167 -11.33 -37.79 26.86
CA ASN A 167 -11.90 -38.18 28.15
C ASN A 167 -10.97 -39.12 28.94
N ASP A 168 -10.06 -39.82 28.29
CA ASP A 168 -9.08 -40.71 28.93
C ASP A 168 -7.80 -39.96 29.41
N ALA A 169 -7.65 -38.69 29.02
CA ALA A 169 -6.51 -37.82 29.35
C ALA A 169 -6.77 -36.80 30.48
N VAL A 170 -7.91 -36.93 31.20
CA VAL A 170 -8.31 -36.15 32.38
C VAL A 170 -8.43 -37.07 33.57
#